data_AF-A0AAI9ZDH1-F1
#
_entry.id   AF-A0AAI9ZDH1-F1
#
_cell.length_a   1.000
_cell.length_b   1.000
_cell.length_c   1.000
_cell.angle_alpha   90.00
_cell.angle_beta   90.00
_cell.angle_gamma   90.00
#
_symmetry.space_group_name_H-M   'P 1'
#
loop_
_entity.id
_entity.type
_entity.pdbx_description
1 polymer ?
#
loop_
_entity_poly.entity_id
_entity_poly.type
_entity_poly.pdbx_seq_one_letter_code
_entity_poly.pdbx_strand_id
1 'polypeptide(L)'
;WPDTQLQLCIFHINQNVSLNVKRKWKGPGGLINELDVTRNREAAEDEAIQNLNDRARANEALSCGQQPQEIPHIPTGFCQLWAYVMYANTEDDFDAAWDRLLEEFADQDLALKYITDTYLLLRY
;
A
#
# COMPACT_ATOMS: atom_id res chain seq x y z
N TRP A 1 1.52 -28.77 13.93
CA TRP A 1 0.17 -28.22 13.85
C TRP A 1 -0.02 -27.72 12.43
N PRO A 2 -0.74 -28.45 11.56
CA PRO A 2 -0.84 -28.12 10.14
C PRO A 2 -1.94 -27.09 9.81
N ASP A 3 -2.84 -26.79 10.76
CA ASP A 3 -3.98 -25.88 10.57
C ASP A 3 -3.81 -24.49 11.20
N THR A 4 -2.61 -24.16 11.67
CA THR A 4 -2.36 -22.81 12.20
C THR A 4 -2.17 -21.85 11.03
N GLN A 5 -3.21 -21.10 10.67
CA GLN A 5 -3.05 -19.93 9.79
C GLN A 5 -2.13 -18.93 10.51
N LEU A 6 -0.95 -18.69 9.94
CA LEU A 6 -0.02 -17.69 10.46
C LEU A 6 -0.71 -16.31 10.42
N GLN A 7 -0.94 -15.71 11.59
CA GLN A 7 -1.39 -14.33 11.67
C GLN A 7 -0.26 -13.42 11.19
N LEU A 8 -0.42 -12.81 10.03
CA LEU A 8 0.51 -11.79 9.54
C LEU A 8 0.29 -10.50 10.34
N CYS A 9 1.36 -9.96 10.93
CA CYS A 9 1.31 -8.62 11.50
C CYS A 9 1.28 -7.56 10.38
N ILE A 10 0.84 -6.35 10.72
CA ILE A 10 0.70 -5.22 9.76
C ILE A 10 2.00 -4.96 8.98
N PHE A 11 3.16 -5.10 9.64
CA PHE A 11 4.46 -4.99 8.98
C PHE A 11 4.61 -5.98 7.80
N HIS A 12 4.29 -7.25 8.01
CA HIS A 12 4.36 -8.26 6.96
C HIS A 12 3.31 -8.03 5.87
N ILE A 13 2.13 -7.51 6.23
CA ILE A 13 1.10 -7.12 5.25
C ILE A 13 1.66 -6.01 4.35
N ASN A 14 2.18 -4.92 4.92
CA ASN A 14 2.69 -3.78 4.15
C ASN A 14 3.89 -4.17 3.27
N GLN A 15 4.78 -5.04 3.76
CA GLN A 15 5.89 -5.56 2.96
C GLN A 15 5.40 -6.42 1.78
N ASN A 16 4.41 -7.29 2.02
CA ASN A 16 3.81 -8.11 0.97
C ASN A 16 3.10 -7.26 -0.10
N VAL A 17 2.38 -6.22 0.33
CA VAL A 17 1.72 -5.26 -0.56
C VAL A 17 2.75 -4.53 -1.41
N SER A 18 3.76 -3.90 -0.81
CA SER A 18 4.80 -3.19 -1.56
C SER A 18 5.45 -4.07 -2.63
N LEU A 19 5.85 -5.29 -2.27
CA LEU A 19 6.47 -6.23 -3.20
C LEU A 19 5.52 -6.65 -4.34
N ASN A 20 4.26 -6.96 -4.03
CA ASN A 20 3.33 -7.41 -5.06
C ASN A 20 2.84 -6.28 -5.96
N VAL A 21 2.65 -5.08 -5.42
CA VAL A 21 2.32 -3.88 -6.18
C VAL A 21 3.44 -3.59 -7.17
N LYS A 22 4.71 -3.50 -6.73
CA LYS A 22 5.87 -3.31 -7.63
C LYS A 22 5.95 -4.37 -8.72
N ARG A 23 5.68 -5.64 -8.39
CA ARG A 23 5.71 -6.75 -9.36
C ARG A 23 4.56 -6.72 -10.37
N LYS A 24 3.39 -6.23 -9.97
CA LYS A 24 2.16 -6.22 -10.77
C LYS A 24 1.87 -4.87 -11.41
N TRP A 25 2.70 -3.87 -11.15
CA TRP A 25 2.54 -2.51 -11.64
C TRP A 25 2.61 -2.43 -13.16
N LYS A 26 1.66 -1.70 -13.75
CA LYS A 26 1.66 -1.37 -15.18
C LYS A 26 2.26 0.03 -15.35
N GLY A 27 3.41 0.13 -16.00
CA GLY A 27 4.04 1.41 -16.34
C GLY A 27 5.36 1.67 -15.59
N PRO A 28 5.80 2.94 -15.54
CA PRO A 28 7.04 3.33 -14.87
C PRO A 28 7.04 2.95 -13.39
N GLY A 29 8.18 2.48 -12.87
CA GLY A 29 8.34 2.04 -11.47
C GLY A 29 7.96 0.58 -11.19
N GLY A 30 7.46 -0.16 -12.17
CA GLY A 30 7.25 -1.61 -12.05
C GLY A 30 8.54 -2.42 -12.22
N LEU A 31 8.64 -3.57 -11.54
CA LEU A 31 9.82 -4.45 -11.54
C LEU A 31 10.19 -4.99 -12.94
N ILE A 32 9.23 -5.00 -13.86
CA ILE A 32 9.37 -5.55 -15.21
C ILE A 32 10.01 -4.58 -16.21
N ASN A 33 10.19 -3.30 -15.86
CA ASN A 33 10.59 -2.27 -16.83
C ASN A 33 12.00 -1.68 -16.65
N GLU A 34 12.70 -1.91 -15.53
CA GLU A 34 13.96 -1.20 -15.27
C GLU A 34 15.02 -2.10 -14.65
N LEU A 35 15.96 -2.55 -15.47
CA LEU A 35 17.27 -2.97 -15.00
C LEU A 35 18.21 -1.74 -14.99
N ASP A 36 18.73 -1.45 -13.79
CA ASP A 36 20.05 -0.87 -13.51
C ASP A 36 20.18 0.63 -13.16
N VAL A 37 19.15 1.47 -13.29
CA VAL A 37 19.27 2.93 -12.94
C VAL A 37 18.42 3.36 -11.73
N THR A 38 17.46 2.55 -11.30
CA THR A 38 16.45 2.97 -10.29
C THR A 38 16.74 2.56 -8.84
N ARG A 39 17.79 1.78 -8.56
CA ARG A 39 18.07 1.25 -7.20
C ARG A 39 18.20 2.33 -6.11
N ASN A 40 18.81 3.49 -6.43
CA ASN A 40 18.93 4.59 -5.46
C ASN A 40 17.61 5.34 -5.22
N ARG A 41 16.76 5.41 -6.25
CA ARG A 41 15.42 6.00 -6.15
C ARG A 41 14.48 5.08 -5.37
N GLU A 42 14.53 3.78 -5.67
CA GLU A 42 13.78 2.74 -4.95
C GLU A 42 14.12 2.72 -3.47
N ALA A 43 15.40 2.92 -3.09
CA ALA A 43 15.81 2.96 -1.69
C ALA A 43 15.21 4.15 -0.93
N ALA A 44 15.21 5.35 -1.52
CA ALA A 44 14.60 6.55 -0.93
C ALA A 44 13.06 6.43 -0.85
N GLU A 45 12.48 5.79 -1.85
CA GLU A 45 11.05 5.48 -1.95
C GLU A 45 10.61 4.45 -0.88
N ASP A 46 11.39 3.39 -0.68
CA ASP A 46 11.17 2.40 0.37
C ASP A 46 11.39 3.00 1.77
N GLU A 47 12.36 3.89 1.92
CA GLU A 47 12.57 4.65 3.16
C GLU A 47 11.38 5.56 3.48
N ALA A 48 10.82 6.26 2.49
CA ALA A 48 9.64 7.11 2.68
C ALA A 48 8.40 6.30 3.11
N ILE A 49 8.18 5.12 2.50
CA ILE A 49 7.10 4.20 2.89
C ILE A 49 7.34 3.69 4.32
N GLN A 50 8.57 3.31 4.64
CA GLN A 50 8.92 2.84 5.99
C GLN A 50 8.71 3.93 7.03
N ASN A 51 9.11 5.17 6.74
CA ASN A 51 8.89 6.32 7.63
C ASN A 51 7.40 6.58 7.89
N LEU A 52 6.55 6.46 6.86
CA LEU A 52 5.10 6.56 7.02
C LEU A 52 4.53 5.43 7.88
N ASN A 53 4.97 4.19 7.67
CA ASN A 53 4.58 3.06 8.51
C ASN A 53 5.02 3.22 9.97
N ASP A 54 6.22 3.77 10.18
CA ASP A 54 6.78 4.00 11.52
C ASP A 54 6.02 5.11 12.26
N ARG A 55 5.66 6.20 11.57
CA ARG A 55 4.80 7.27 12.11
C ARG A 55 3.42 6.76 12.47
N ALA A 56 2.78 6.03 11.56
CA ALA A 56 1.47 5.43 11.81
C ALA A 56 1.50 4.43 12.99
N ARG A 57 2.60 3.68 13.12
CA ARG A 57 2.84 2.76 14.25
C ARG A 57 3.08 3.50 15.58
N ALA A 58 3.58 4.73 15.56
CA ALA A 58 3.78 5.56 16.74
C ALA A 58 2.46 6.13 17.33
N ASN A 59 1.29 5.64 16.89
CA ASN A 59 -0.05 6.13 17.23
C ASN A 59 -0.30 7.59 16.79
N GLU A 60 0.45 8.10 15.82
CA GLU A 60 -0.03 9.22 15.02
C GLU A 60 -1.08 8.66 14.05
N ALA A 61 -2.30 8.43 14.57
CA ALA A 61 -3.42 7.94 13.78
C ALA A 61 -3.51 8.74 12.47
N LEU A 62 -3.43 8.05 11.34
CA LEU A 62 -3.53 8.68 10.03
C LEU A 62 -5.01 8.92 9.74
N SER A 63 -5.46 10.17 9.88
CA SER A 63 -6.81 10.57 9.49
C SER A 63 -6.87 10.85 7.98
N CYS A 64 -8.04 10.65 7.38
CA CYS A 64 -8.30 10.99 5.98
C CYS A 64 -7.91 12.45 5.65
N GLY A 65 -8.08 13.38 6.60
CA GLY A 65 -7.70 14.80 6.43
C GLY A 65 -6.19 15.06 6.35
N GLN A 66 -5.35 14.05 6.63
CA GLN A 66 -3.90 14.12 6.55
C GLN A 66 -3.34 13.44 5.31
N GLN A 67 -4.19 12.94 4.40
CA GLN A 67 -3.72 12.35 3.16
C GLN A 67 -3.06 13.41 2.27
N PRO A 68 -1.95 13.09 1.59
CA PRO A 68 -1.35 14.00 0.61
C PRO A 68 -2.38 14.36 -0.47
N GLN A 69 -2.42 15.62 -0.89
CA GLN A 69 -3.31 16.03 -1.99
C GLN A 69 -2.84 15.47 -3.33
N GLU A 70 -1.52 15.49 -3.56
CA GLU A 70 -0.91 14.93 -4.77
C GLU A 70 -0.24 13.60 -4.40
N ILE A 71 -0.70 12.52 -5.04
CA ILE A 71 -0.12 11.18 -4.89
C ILE A 71 0.62 10.84 -6.19
N PRO A 72 1.91 10.46 -6.13
CA PRO A 72 2.62 10.01 -7.32
C PRO A 72 1.97 8.75 -7.92
N HIS A 73 1.71 8.75 -9.23
CA HIS A 73 1.12 7.60 -9.94
C HIS A 73 2.15 6.47 -10.22
N ILE A 74 2.79 5.99 -9.15
CA ILE A 74 3.83 4.96 -9.13
C ILE A 74 3.60 4.06 -7.89
N PRO A 75 4.26 2.89 -7.78
CA PRO A 75 4.01 1.96 -6.67
C PRO A 75 4.14 2.57 -5.28
N THR A 76 4.96 3.59 -5.11
CA THR A 76 5.12 4.28 -3.83
C THR A 76 3.91 5.09 -3.45
N GLY A 77 3.31 5.85 -4.35
CA GLY A 77 2.05 6.54 -4.08
C GLY A 77 0.92 5.58 -3.72
N PHE A 78 0.90 4.41 -4.37
CA PHE A 78 -0.03 3.33 -4.01
C PHE A 78 0.19 2.85 -2.57
N CYS A 79 1.44 2.58 -2.19
CA CYS A 79 1.77 2.14 -0.83
C CYS A 79 1.51 3.23 0.22
N GLN A 80 1.61 4.51 -0.16
CA GLN A 80 1.25 5.63 0.71
C GLN A 80 -0.24 5.61 1.04
N LEU A 81 -1.13 5.57 0.05
CA LEU A 81 -2.57 5.50 0.29
C LEU A 81 -2.97 4.20 1.00
N TRP A 82 -2.33 3.07 0.67
CA TRP A 82 -2.52 1.81 1.39
C TRP A 82 -2.22 1.92 2.89
N ALA A 83 -1.20 2.70 3.29
CA ALA A 83 -0.92 2.92 4.71
C ALA A 83 -2.11 3.62 5.41
N TYR A 84 -2.75 4.61 4.76
CA TYR A 84 -3.95 5.25 5.33
C TYR A 84 -5.11 4.26 5.50
N VAL A 85 -5.28 3.31 4.57
CA VAL A 85 -6.26 2.23 4.71
C VAL A 85 -5.94 1.34 5.92
N MET A 86 -4.69 0.91 6.06
CA MET A 86 -4.28 -0.02 7.12
C MET A 86 -4.25 0.58 8.52
N TYR A 87 -4.02 1.89 8.62
CA TYR A 87 -3.90 2.61 9.89
C TYR A 87 -5.08 3.55 10.15
N ALA A 88 -6.18 3.39 9.41
CA ALA A 88 -7.42 4.12 9.65
C ALA A 88 -7.94 3.85 11.06
N ASN A 89 -8.34 4.92 11.76
CA ASN A 89 -8.81 4.84 13.14
C ASN A 89 -10.35 4.68 13.22
N THR A 90 -11.06 4.98 12.14
CA THR A 90 -12.51 4.87 12.03
C THR A 90 -12.89 4.12 10.75
N GLU A 91 -14.10 3.55 10.71
CA GLU A 91 -14.62 2.92 9.50
C GLU A 91 -14.78 3.94 8.37
N ASP A 92 -15.23 5.15 8.66
CA ASP A 92 -15.29 6.25 7.68
C ASP A 92 -13.91 6.62 7.11
N ASP A 93 -12.86 6.72 7.94
CA ASP A 93 -11.49 6.98 7.47
C ASP A 93 -11.00 5.83 6.59
N PHE A 94 -11.34 4.58 6.94
CA PHE A 94 -11.00 3.40 6.15
C PHE A 94 -11.69 3.46 4.80
N ASP A 95 -13.01 3.64 4.76
CA ASP A 95 -13.80 3.61 3.53
C ASP A 95 -13.38 4.77 2.62
N ALA A 96 -13.14 5.98 3.17
CA ALA A 96 -12.65 7.12 2.40
C ALA A 96 -11.24 6.90 1.83
N ALA A 97 -10.32 6.32 2.61
CA ALA A 97 -8.97 5.99 2.12
C ALA A 97 -9.01 4.87 1.08
N TRP A 98 -9.92 3.91 1.25
CA TRP A 98 -10.11 2.79 0.36
C TRP A 98 -10.70 3.24 -0.99
N ASP A 99 -11.76 4.03 -0.97
CA ASP A 99 -12.38 4.60 -2.17
C ASP A 99 -11.37 5.44 -2.95
N ARG A 100 -10.62 6.31 -2.25
CA ARG A 100 -9.57 7.10 -2.91
C ARG A 100 -8.48 6.23 -3.53
N LEU A 101 -8.03 5.16 -2.86
CA LEU A 101 -7.06 4.23 -3.43
C LEU A 101 -7.58 3.58 -4.72
N LEU A 102 -8.86 3.19 -4.74
CA LEU A 102 -9.50 2.61 -5.92
C LEU A 102 -9.63 3.61 -7.07
N GLU A 103 -10.03 4.85 -6.77
CA GLU A 103 -10.20 5.91 -7.77
C GLU A 103 -8.87 6.35 -8.39
N GLU A 104 -7.87 6.64 -7.56
CA GLU A 104 -6.57 7.13 -8.01
C GLU A 104 -5.83 6.09 -8.84
N PHE A 105 -5.98 4.79 -8.53
CA PHE A 105 -5.23 3.70 -9.16
C PHE A 105 -6.10 2.72 -9.97
N ALA A 106 -7.24 3.19 -10.49
CA ALA A 106 -8.20 2.36 -11.23
C ALA A 106 -7.59 1.62 -12.44
N ASP A 107 -6.50 2.14 -13.04
CA ASP A 107 -5.77 1.51 -14.14
C ASP A 107 -4.87 0.32 -13.71
N GLN A 108 -4.60 0.20 -12.41
CA GLN A 108 -3.70 -0.79 -11.81
C GLN A 108 -4.46 -2.05 -11.34
N ASP A 109 -5.31 -2.62 -12.21
CA ASP A 109 -6.21 -3.75 -11.90
C ASP A 109 -5.53 -4.92 -11.18
N LEU A 110 -4.29 -5.27 -11.56
CA LEU A 110 -3.60 -6.42 -10.99
C LEU A 110 -3.13 -6.17 -9.56
N ALA A 111 -2.72 -4.94 -9.25
CA ALA A 111 -2.34 -4.53 -7.91
C ALA A 111 -3.59 -4.43 -7.01
N LEU A 112 -4.65 -3.79 -7.50
CA LEU A 112 -5.93 -3.69 -6.81
C LEU A 112 -6.54 -5.07 -6.53
N LYS A 113 -6.63 -5.92 -7.56
CA LYS A 113 -7.13 -7.30 -7.41
C LYS A 113 -6.34 -8.08 -6.36
N TYR A 114 -5.02 -7.92 -6.31
CA TYR A 114 -4.20 -8.60 -5.31
C TYR A 114 -4.61 -8.20 -3.89
N ILE A 115 -4.70 -6.91 -3.59
CA ILE A 115 -5.01 -6.46 -2.22
C ILE A 115 -6.46 -6.77 -1.83
N THR A 116 -7.42 -6.65 -2.77
CA THR A 116 -8.82 -7.00 -2.53
C THR A 116 -8.97 -8.49 -2.26
N ASP A 117 -8.40 -9.35 -3.14
CA ASP A 117 -8.51 -10.80 -3.01
C ASP A 117 -7.77 -11.32 -1.76
N THR A 118 -6.67 -10.67 -1.36
CA THR A 118 -5.83 -11.17 -0.26
C THR A 118 -6.30 -10.69 1.11
N TYR A 119 -6.79 -9.46 1.22
CA TYR A 119 -7.01 -8.80 2.51
C TYR A 119 -8.46 -8.36 2.75
N LEU A 120 -9.31 -8.29 1.71
CA LEU A 120 -10.67 -7.74 1.82
C LEU A 120 -11.80 -8.72 1.52
N LEU A 121 -11.52 -9.94 1.04
CA LEU A 121 -12.51 -11.01 0.82
C LEU A 121 -13.23 -11.51 2.11
N LEU A 122 -13.18 -10.75 3.19
CA LEU A 122 -13.86 -11.05 4.46
C LEU A 122 -15.09 -10.19 4.73
N ARG A 123 -15.44 -9.21 3.88
CA ARG A 123 -16.75 -8.52 3.99
C ARG A 123 -17.82 -9.36 3.26
N TYR A 124 -18.44 -10.29 4.00
CA TYR A 124 -19.64 -11.03 3.62
C TYR A 124 -20.90 -10.19 3.80
#